data_AF-A0A2P2IAV5-F1
#
_entry.id   AF-A0A2P2IAV5-F1
#
_cell.length_a   1.000
_cell.length_b   1.000
_cell.length_c   1.000
_cell.angle_alpha   90.00
_cell.angle_beta   90.00
_cell.angle_gamma   90.00
#
_symmetry.space_group_name_H-M   'P 1'
#
loop_
_entity.id
_entity.type
_entity.pdbx_description
1 polymer ?
#
loop_
_entity_poly.entity_id
_entity_poly.type
_entity_poly.pdbx_seq_one_letter_code
_entity_poly.pdbx_strand_id
1 'polypeptide(L)'
;NHPAFLSISIEQWEDRGGSEEESGSSSSIDLNLKQSIPLVAVQTVVTLSKLVSGPALRQLVHFMYTGTIFCSDCCLPYAELGELRQAAEFLELSELQEFASNLLHQEQFLNAAVEQQYLQILCGRLREACVEAGFFSDVLFQLEDGTASGHRPILMAQ
;
A
#
# COMPACT_ATOMS: atom_id res chain seq x y z
N ASN A 1 6.28 -21.48 5.29
CA ASN A 1 7.41 -21.00 6.11
C ASN A 1 8.44 -20.33 5.22
N HIS A 2 8.10 -19.16 4.70
CA HIS A 2 8.96 -18.40 3.80
C HIS A 2 9.86 -17.46 4.64
N PRO A 3 11.18 -17.37 4.38
CA PRO A 3 12.14 -16.70 5.24
C PRO A 3 11.86 -15.20 5.43
N ALA A 4 11.23 -14.53 4.45
CA ALA A 4 10.84 -13.12 4.57
C ALA A 4 9.83 -12.85 5.69
N PHE A 5 9.04 -13.87 6.07
CA PHE A 5 7.99 -13.76 7.06
C PHE A 5 8.42 -14.23 8.45
N LEU A 6 9.64 -14.75 8.61
CA LEU A 6 10.15 -15.24 9.89
C LEU A 6 10.46 -14.12 10.90
N SER A 7 10.37 -12.86 10.50
CA SER A 7 10.55 -11.71 11.39
C SER A 7 9.45 -10.66 11.26
N ILE A 8 8.27 -11.02 10.72
CA ILE A 8 7.13 -10.12 10.77
C ILE A 8 6.56 -10.17 12.18
N SER A 9 6.76 -9.08 12.93
CA SER A 9 6.03 -8.80 14.16
C SER A 9 4.84 -7.91 13.84
N ILE A 10 3.68 -8.26 14.38
CA ILE A 10 2.45 -7.49 14.28
C ILE A 10 2.17 -6.92 15.66
N GLU A 11 2.28 -5.61 15.80
CA GLU A 11 1.95 -4.89 17.04
C GLU A 11 0.71 -4.01 16.81
N GLN A 12 -0.26 -4.08 17.71
CA GLN A 12 -1.36 -3.12 17.76
C GLN A 12 -0.90 -1.91 18.57
N TRP A 13 -0.87 -0.75 17.92
CA TRP A 13 -0.54 0.49 18.58
C TRP A 13 -1.83 1.17 19.05
N GLU A 14 -1.95 1.36 20.37
CA GLU A 14 -3.01 2.16 20.98
C GLU A 14 -2.48 3.57 21.24
N ASP A 15 -3.12 4.58 20.66
CA ASP A 15 -2.80 5.98 20.92
C ASP A 15 -3.14 6.32 22.38
N ARG A 16 -2.13 6.30 23.25
CA ARG A 16 -2.26 6.77 24.64
C ARG A 16 -2.34 8.29 24.59
N GLY A 17 -3.55 8.81 24.38
CA GLY A 17 -3.85 10.23 24.45
C GLY A 17 -3.24 10.83 25.71
N GLY A 18 -2.34 11.79 25.53
CA GLY A 18 -1.78 12.58 26.62
C GLY A 18 -2.90 13.36 27.29
N SER A 19 -3.20 13.00 28.53
CA SER A 19 -4.09 13.76 29.41
C SER A 19 -3.34 14.97 29.95
N GLU A 20 -3.48 16.12 29.29
CA GLU A 20 -3.20 17.42 29.90
C GLU A 20 -4.51 18.02 30.41
N GLU A 21 -4.60 18.12 31.73
CA GLU A 21 -5.67 18.81 32.46
C GLU A 21 -5.52 20.33 32.24
N GLU A 22 -6.51 20.97 31.59
CA GLU A 22 -6.74 22.40 31.79
C GLU A 22 -8.21 22.68 32.08
N SER A 23 -8.42 23.11 33.33
CA SER A 23 -9.64 23.65 33.90
C SER A 23 -9.99 25.03 33.32
N GLY A 24 -11.22 25.22 32.84
CA GLY A 24 -11.74 26.55 32.47
C GLY A 24 -13.18 26.51 32.01
N SER A 25 -14.04 27.29 32.67
CA SER A 25 -15.50 27.20 32.69
C SER A 25 -16.27 27.96 31.60
N SER A 26 -17.48 27.44 31.28
CA SER A 26 -18.72 28.11 30.84
C SER A 26 -18.96 28.40 29.35
N SER A 27 -19.90 27.69 28.72
CA SER A 27 -21.31 28.12 28.50
C SER A 27 -21.96 27.42 27.30
N SER A 28 -23.29 27.28 27.40
CA SER A 28 -24.18 26.36 26.68
C SER A 28 -24.36 26.59 25.18
N ILE A 29 -24.37 25.50 24.42
CA ILE A 29 -25.28 25.28 23.26
C ILE A 29 -25.42 23.78 23.01
N ASP A 30 -26.59 23.23 23.36
CA ASP A 30 -27.00 21.87 23.02
C ASP A 30 -27.22 21.74 21.50
N LEU A 31 -26.23 21.20 20.81
CA LEU A 31 -26.44 20.51 19.54
C LEU A 31 -26.00 19.06 19.75
N ASN A 32 -27.00 18.20 19.84
CA ASN A 32 -26.87 16.74 19.93
C ASN A 32 -26.26 16.20 18.63
N LEU A 33 -24.96 16.40 18.48
CA LEU A 33 -24.12 15.65 17.57
C LEU A 33 -23.86 14.33 18.28
N LYS A 34 -24.59 13.28 17.88
CA LYS A 34 -24.37 11.90 18.34
C LYS A 34 -22.87 11.67 18.42
N GLN A 35 -22.43 11.55 19.66
CA GLN A 35 -21.10 11.23 20.13
C GLN A 35 -20.38 10.39 19.07
N SER A 36 -19.53 11.04 18.28
CA SER A 36 -18.56 10.33 17.46
C SER A 36 -17.66 9.64 18.47
N ILE A 37 -17.91 8.35 18.71
CA ILE A 37 -16.96 7.48 19.38
C ILE A 37 -15.61 7.81 18.71
N PRO A 38 -14.57 8.24 19.45
CA PRO A 38 -13.28 8.40 18.84
C PRO A 38 -12.92 7.01 18.32
N LEU A 39 -13.00 6.85 17.00
CA LEU A 39 -12.47 5.69 16.32
C LEU A 39 -10.98 5.78 16.56
N VAL A 40 -10.52 5.19 17.67
CA VAL A 40 -9.11 4.95 17.90
C VAL A 40 -8.67 4.21 16.65
N ALA A 41 -7.85 4.88 15.83
CA ALA A 41 -7.35 4.28 14.61
C ALA A 41 -6.53 3.08 15.06
N VAL A 42 -7.08 1.88 14.87
CA VAL A 42 -6.36 0.64 15.17
C VAL A 42 -5.20 0.57 14.19
N GLN A 43 -4.04 1.02 14.64
CA GLN A 43 -2.83 0.98 13.84
C GLN A 43 -2.18 -0.39 14.05
N THR A 44 -2.17 -1.18 12.98
CA THR A 44 -1.40 -2.43 12.93
C THR A 44 -0.04 -2.10 12.33
N VAL A 45 1.02 -2.19 13.15
CA VAL A 45 2.39 -1.97 12.68
C VAL A 45 2.98 -3.30 12.26
N VAL A 46 3.34 -3.40 10.98
CA VAL A 46 4.03 -4.56 10.40
C VAL A 46 5.49 -4.18 10.21
N THR A 47 6.38 -4.85 10.94
CA THR A 47 7.82 -4.64 10.77
C THR A 47 8.35 -5.63 9.73
N LEU A 48 8.81 -5.12 8.59
CA LEU A 48 9.50 -5.92 7.59
C LEU A 48 10.91 -6.28 8.06
N SER A 49 11.34 -7.50 7.74
CA SER A 49 12.70 -7.97 8.01
C SER A 49 13.76 -7.05 7.40
N LYS A 50 14.98 -7.06 7.93
CA LYS A 50 16.14 -6.36 7.33
C LYS A 50 16.58 -6.97 5.97
N LEU A 51 15.83 -7.93 5.42
CA LEU A 51 16.12 -8.56 4.12
C LEU A 51 15.79 -7.64 2.94
N VAL A 52 14.95 -6.63 3.14
CA VAL A 52 14.63 -5.63 2.12
C VAL A 52 15.21 -4.29 2.55
N SER A 53 16.15 -3.76 1.77
CA SER A 53 16.73 -2.45 2.03
C SER A 53 15.70 -1.34 1.81
N GLY A 54 15.81 -0.23 2.53
CA GLY A 54 14.91 0.92 2.35
C GLY A 54 14.83 1.42 0.90
N PRO A 55 15.95 1.53 0.15
CA PRO A 55 15.93 1.84 -1.28
C PRO A 55 15.18 0.81 -2.12
N ALA A 56 15.39 -0.49 -1.91
CA ALA A 56 14.68 -1.54 -2.62
C ALA A 56 13.17 -1.47 -2.35
N LEU A 57 12.76 -1.22 -1.10
CA LEU A 57 11.36 -1.05 -0.74
C LEU A 57 10.71 0.14 -1.45
N ARG A 58 11.42 1.27 -1.56
CA ARG A 58 10.90 2.42 -2.32
C ARG A 58 10.64 2.07 -3.78
N GLN A 59 11.54 1.30 -4.40
CA GLN A 59 11.37 0.88 -5.80
C GLN A 59 10.27 -0.17 -5.97
N LEU A 60 10.13 -1.08 -5.01
CA LEU A 60 9.01 -2.01 -4.95
C LEU A 60 7.68 -1.28 -4.91
N VAL A 61 7.54 -0.30 -4.00
CA VAL A 61 6.32 0.51 -3.90
C VAL A 61 6.09 1.30 -5.18
N HIS A 62 7.11 1.96 -5.72
CA HIS A 62 6.98 2.68 -6.99
C HIS A 62 6.46 1.77 -8.10
N PHE A 63 7.09 0.61 -8.30
CA PHE A 63 6.66 -0.38 -9.29
C PHE A 63 5.23 -0.87 -9.04
N MET A 64 4.85 -1.12 -7.79
CA MET A 64 3.48 -1.56 -7.48
C MET A 64 2.42 -0.57 -7.97
N TYR A 65 2.72 0.73 -7.95
CA TYR A 65 1.79 1.78 -8.35
C TYR A 65 1.90 2.18 -9.83
N THR A 66 3.07 2.06 -10.45
CA THR A 66 3.31 2.58 -11.80
C THR A 66 3.62 1.52 -12.84
N GLY A 67 3.95 0.29 -12.44
CA GLY A 67 4.48 -0.75 -13.33
C GLY A 67 5.88 -0.48 -13.87
N THR A 68 6.54 0.57 -13.40
CA THR A 68 7.89 0.98 -13.82
C THR A 68 8.83 1.01 -12.63
N ILE A 69 10.14 1.06 -12.86
CA ILE A 69 11.09 1.40 -11.81
C ILE A 69 11.49 2.87 -11.94
N PHE A 70 11.78 3.55 -10.82
CA PHE A 70 12.29 4.92 -10.86
C PHE A 70 13.72 4.91 -11.41
N CYS A 71 13.87 5.07 -12.72
CA CYS A 71 15.16 5.15 -13.40
C CYS A 71 14.96 5.64 -14.84
N SER A 72 14.63 6.92 -15.04
CA SER A 72 14.67 7.48 -16.39
C SER A 72 16.09 7.83 -16.83
N ASP A 73 16.98 8.30 -15.93
CA ASP A 73 18.25 8.90 -16.37
C ASP A 73 19.51 8.53 -15.55
N CYS A 74 19.38 7.82 -14.44
CA CYS A 74 20.52 7.43 -13.60
C CYS A 74 20.45 5.92 -13.34
N CYS A 75 21.22 5.15 -14.11
CA CYS A 75 21.42 3.72 -13.92
C CYS A 75 21.46 3.38 -12.43
N LEU A 76 20.43 2.70 -11.89
CA LEU A 76 20.56 2.06 -10.60
C LEU A 76 21.83 1.21 -10.65
N PRO A 77 22.75 1.34 -9.67
CA PRO A 77 23.92 0.48 -9.61
C PRO A 77 23.49 -0.98 -9.76
N TYR A 78 24.26 -1.77 -10.51
CA TYR A 78 23.95 -3.19 -10.74
C TYR A 78 23.73 -3.96 -9.43
N ALA A 79 24.42 -3.54 -8.36
CA ALA A 79 24.23 -4.05 -7.00
C ALA A 79 22.81 -3.80 -6.45
N GLU A 80 22.23 -2.62 -6.68
CA GLU A 80 20.89 -2.26 -6.23
C GLU A 80 19.80 -2.98 -7.03
N LEU A 81 20.04 -3.26 -8.32
CA LEU A 81 19.13 -4.10 -9.12
C LEU A 81 19.11 -5.56 -8.63
N GLY A 82 20.26 -6.09 -8.20
CA GLY A 82 20.35 -7.42 -7.60
C GLY A 82 19.54 -7.51 -6.30
N GLU A 83 19.70 -6.53 -5.41
CA GLU A 83 18.90 -6.42 -4.18
C GLU A 83 17.40 -6.27 -4.48
N LEU A 84 17.03 -5.42 -5.44
CA LEU A 84 15.64 -5.23 -5.85
C LEU A 84 15.01 -6.53 -6.36
N ARG A 85 15.74 -7.29 -7.19
CA ARG A 85 15.29 -8.58 -7.70
C ARG A 85 15.07 -9.58 -6.56
N GLN A 86 15.98 -9.65 -5.60
CA GLN A 86 15.82 -10.52 -4.42
C GLN A 86 14.65 -10.09 -3.54
N ALA A 87 14.44 -8.78 -3.36
CA ALA A 87 13.29 -8.27 -2.64
C ALA A 87 11.96 -8.57 -3.34
N ALA A 88 11.93 -8.50 -4.68
CA ALA A 88 10.80 -8.90 -5.50
C ALA A 88 10.52 -10.41 -5.44
N GLU A 89 11.56 -11.23 -5.29
CA GLU A 89 11.43 -12.66 -4.98
C GLU A 89 10.74 -12.88 -3.63
N PHE A 90 11.17 -12.16 -2.60
CA PHE A 90 10.59 -12.30 -1.27
C PHE A 90 9.12 -11.87 -1.17
N LEU A 91 8.69 -10.95 -2.02
CA LEU A 91 7.32 -10.45 -2.08
C LEU A 91 6.49 -11.11 -3.19
N GLU A 92 7.04 -12.12 -3.87
CA GLU A 92 6.38 -12.89 -4.93
C GLU A 92 5.88 -11.99 -6.09
N LEU A 93 6.65 -10.94 -6.42
CA LEU A 93 6.39 -10.02 -7.53
C LEU A 93 7.16 -10.46 -8.78
N SER A 94 6.62 -11.44 -9.51
CA SER A 94 7.28 -12.03 -10.67
C SER A 94 7.55 -11.03 -11.80
N GLU A 95 6.64 -10.11 -12.07
CA GLU A 95 6.79 -9.10 -13.12
C GLU A 95 7.95 -8.15 -12.82
N LEU A 96 8.16 -7.79 -11.55
CA LEU A 96 9.30 -6.96 -11.16
C LEU A 96 10.63 -7.74 -11.21
N GLN A 97 10.63 -9.04 -10.91
CA GLN A 97 11.81 -9.88 -11.09
C GLN A 97 12.23 -9.94 -12.56
N GLU A 98 11.26 -10.11 -13.46
CA GLU A 98 11.48 -10.08 -14.91
C GLU A 98 11.96 -8.70 -15.36
N PHE A 99 11.31 -7.62 -14.91
CA PHE A 99 11.70 -6.25 -15.22
C PHE A 99 13.15 -5.98 -14.82
N ALA A 100 13.53 -6.35 -13.59
CA ALA A 100 14.90 -6.19 -13.08
C ALA A 100 15.90 -7.07 -13.86
N SER A 101 15.52 -8.30 -14.21
CA SER A 101 16.33 -9.21 -15.03
C SER A 101 16.65 -8.60 -16.41
N ASN A 102 15.64 -8.04 -17.08
CA ASN A 102 15.81 -7.39 -18.37
C ASN A 102 16.78 -6.20 -18.30
N LEU A 103 16.76 -5.44 -17.19
CA LEU A 103 17.72 -4.35 -16.98
C LEU A 103 19.15 -4.87 -16.81
N LEU A 104 19.33 -5.94 -16.04
CA LEU A 104 20.62 -6.59 -15.82
C LEU A 104 21.22 -7.13 -17.13
N HIS A 105 20.39 -7.72 -17.99
CA HIS A 105 20.80 -8.28 -19.28
C HIS A 105 20.82 -7.28 -20.44
N GLN A 106 20.53 -6.00 -20.18
CA GLN A 106 20.42 -4.95 -21.21
C GLN A 106 19.29 -5.19 -22.24
N GLU A 107 18.25 -5.91 -21.85
CA GLU A 107 17.05 -6.23 -22.64
C GLU A 107 15.87 -5.32 -22.29
N GLN A 108 16.16 -4.06 -21.94
CA GLN A 108 15.17 -3.10 -21.42
C GLN A 108 14.02 -2.82 -22.39
N PHE A 109 14.21 -3.10 -23.68
CA PHE A 109 13.17 -3.00 -24.70
C PHE A 109 11.98 -3.94 -24.46
N LEU A 110 12.15 -5.01 -23.67
CA LEU A 110 11.09 -5.93 -23.27
C LEU A 110 10.19 -5.35 -22.16
N ASN A 111 10.69 -4.39 -21.39
CA ASN A 111 10.01 -3.91 -20.18
C ASN A 111 8.70 -3.16 -20.47
N ALA A 112 8.53 -2.61 -21.67
CA ALA A 112 7.26 -2.01 -22.07
C ALA A 112 6.11 -3.05 -22.10
N ALA A 113 6.40 -4.29 -22.49
CA ALA A 113 5.41 -5.37 -22.49
C ALA A 113 5.11 -5.83 -21.06
N VAL A 114 6.15 -5.94 -20.22
CA VAL A 114 6.03 -6.30 -18.80
C VAL A 114 5.16 -5.28 -18.06
N GLU A 115 5.44 -3.98 -18.24
CA GLU A 115 4.67 -2.89 -17.65
C GLU A 115 3.19 -2.96 -18.05
N GLN A 116 2.89 -3.09 -19.34
CA GLN A 116 1.51 -3.15 -19.83
C GLN A 116 0.76 -4.37 -19.28
N GLN A 117 1.40 -5.54 -19.29
CA GLN A 117 0.80 -6.76 -18.76
C GLN A 117 0.55 -6.62 -17.25
N TYR A 118 1.52 -6.10 -16.49
CA TYR A 118 1.39 -5.87 -15.05
C TYR A 118 0.20 -4.95 -14.74
N LEU A 119 0.10 -3.80 -15.41
CA LEU A 119 -0.98 -2.84 -15.17
C LEU A 119 -2.35 -3.43 -15.54
N GLN A 120 -2.46 -4.21 -16.62
CA GLN A 120 -3.70 -4.90 -16.97
C GLN A 120 -4.14 -5.88 -15.88
N ILE A 121 -3.21 -6.69 -15.36
CA ILE A 121 -3.46 -7.64 -14.28
C ILE A 121 -3.84 -6.89 -12.99
N LEU A 122 -3.11 -5.84 -12.64
CA LEU A 122 -3.36 -5.03 -11.44
C LEU A 122 -4.77 -4.41 -11.47
N CYS A 123 -5.17 -3.79 -12.58
CA CYS A 123 -6.50 -3.23 -12.74
C CYS A 123 -7.60 -4.30 -12.63
N GLY A 124 -7.38 -5.48 -13.22
CA GLY A 124 -8.30 -6.62 -13.11
C GLY A 124 -8.46 -7.08 -11.65
N ARG A 125 -7.35 -7.27 -10.94
CA ARG A 125 -7.34 -7.70 -9.53
C ARG A 125 -7.97 -6.67 -8.61
N LEU A 126 -7.74 -5.39 -8.83
CA LEU A 126 -8.37 -4.32 -8.06
C LEU A 126 -9.88 -4.28 -8.26
N ARG A 127 -10.36 -4.48 -9.50
CA ARG A 127 -11.79 -4.59 -9.77
C ARG A 127 -12.40 -5.79 -9.04
N GLU A 128 -11.80 -6.96 -9.19
CA GLU A 128 -12.32 -8.19 -8.58
C GLU A 128 -12.34 -8.10 -7.04
N ALA A 129 -11.22 -7.73 -6.42
CA ALA A 129 -11.10 -7.72 -4.96
C ALA A 129 -11.84 -6.54 -4.31
N CYS A 130 -11.69 -5.32 -4.84
CA CYS A 130 -12.25 -4.13 -4.21
C CYS A 130 -13.69 -3.89 -4.64
N VAL A 131 -13.99 -3.91 -5.94
CA VAL A 131 -15.31 -3.52 -6.45
C VAL A 131 -16.31 -4.68 -6.38
N GLU A 132 -15.93 -5.86 -6.86
CA GLU A 132 -16.86 -6.99 -6.96
C GLU A 132 -17.00 -7.75 -5.63
N ALA A 133 -15.89 -8.02 -4.94
CA ALA A 133 -15.90 -8.70 -3.64
C ALA A 133 -16.08 -7.76 -2.44
N GLY A 134 -15.89 -6.45 -2.62
CA GLY A 134 -16.10 -5.45 -1.55
C GLY A 134 -15.01 -5.43 -0.47
N PHE A 135 -13.83 -6.05 -0.68
CA PHE A 135 -12.76 -6.06 0.32
C PHE A 135 -12.12 -4.68 0.47
N PHE A 136 -11.64 -4.36 1.68
CA PHE A 136 -10.95 -3.10 2.01
C PHE A 136 -11.80 -1.82 1.86
N SER A 137 -13.13 -1.93 1.81
CA SER A 137 -14.00 -0.76 1.77
C SER A 137 -13.88 0.06 3.07
N ASP A 138 -13.67 1.37 2.93
CA ASP A 138 -13.47 2.32 4.03
C ASP A 138 -14.60 3.36 4.12
N VAL A 139 -15.60 3.26 3.25
CA VAL A 139 -16.79 4.11 3.23
C VAL A 139 -18.03 3.30 2.86
N LEU A 140 -19.17 3.69 3.43
CA LEU A 140 -20.49 3.17 3.11
C LEU A 140 -21.41 4.35 2.73
N PHE A 141 -22.01 4.28 1.56
CA PHE A 141 -22.99 5.25 1.07
C PHE A 141 -24.38 4.76 1.40
N GLN A 142 -25.19 5.62 2.02
CA GLN A 142 -26.63 5.41 2.16
C GLN A 142 -27.32 5.96 0.92
N LEU A 143 -27.95 5.07 0.16
CA LEU A 143 -28.77 5.38 -1.00
C LEU A 143 -30.25 5.23 -0.63
N GLU A 144 -31.14 5.66 -1.53
CA GLU A 144 -32.59 5.53 -1.34
C GLU A 144 -33.07 4.07 -1.31
N ASP A 145 -32.35 3.18 -1.99
CA ASP A 145 -32.67 1.76 -2.17
C ASP A 145 -31.80 0.81 -1.31
N GLY A 146 -30.82 1.33 -0.58
CA GLY A 146 -29.95 0.50 0.24
C GLY A 146 -28.63 1.17 0.61
N THR A 147 -27.62 0.35 0.87
CA THR A 147 -26.27 0.81 1.17
C THR A 147 -25.26 0.24 0.18
N ALA A 148 -24.27 1.04 -0.18
CA ALA A 148 -23.20 0.66 -1.10
C ALA A 148 -21.84 0.91 -0.46
N SER A 149 -20.98 -0.11 -0.38
CA SER A 149 -19.60 0.05 0.09
C SER A 149 -18.71 0.60 -1.02
N GLY A 150 -17.67 1.33 -0.64
CA GLY A 150 -16.72 1.89 -1.58
C GLY A 150 -15.35 2.15 -0.97
N HIS A 151 -14.46 2.65 -1.81
CA HIS A 151 -13.05 2.91 -1.48
C HIS A 151 -12.76 4.36 -1.81
N ARG A 152 -12.44 5.16 -0.80
CA ARG A 152 -12.12 6.58 -1.00
C ARG A 152 -11.04 6.82 -2.06
N PRO A 153 -9.91 6.07 -2.09
CA PRO A 153 -8.89 6.29 -3.12
C PRO A 153 -9.40 6.07 -4.54
N ILE A 154 -10.22 5.05 -4.78
CA ILE A 154 -10.77 4.73 -6.10
C ILE A 154 -11.76 5.80 -6.54
N LEU A 155 -12.62 6.25 -5.63
CA LEU A 155 -13.61 7.30 -5.91
C LEU A 155 -12.96 8.67 -6.17
N MET A 156 -11.80 8.93 -5.58
CA MET A 156 -11.06 10.18 -5.76
C MET A 156 -10.15 10.18 -7.00
N ALA A 157 -9.87 9.02 -7.61
CA ALA A 157 -8.98 8.89 -8.76
C ALA A 157 -9.65 9.25 -10.11
N GLN A 158 -10.83 9.90 -10.07
CA GLN A 158 -11.66 10.26 -11.23
C GLN A 158 -11.26 11.61 -11.83
#